data_AF-A0A832U135-F1
#
_entry.id   AF-A0A832U135-F1
#
_cell.length_a   1.000
_cell.length_b   1.000
_cell.length_c   1.000
_cell.angle_alpha   90.00
_cell.angle_beta   90.00
_cell.angle_gamma   90.00
#
_symmetry.space_group_name_H-M   'P 1'
#
loop_
_entity.id
_entity.type
_entity.pdbx_description
1 polymer ?
#
loop_
_entity_poly.entity_id
_entity_poly.type
_entity_poly.pdbx_seq_one_letter_code
_entity_poly.pdbx_strand_id
1 'polypeptide(L)' 'IIFIKQRATNDDRWNVKSTAVQELACGWHDDPETIKFIKQRATSDDRWDVRSTAVQELKKWWGEEVEENIEEYYRRNSKN' A
#
# COMPACT_ATOMS: atom_id res chain seq x y z
N ILE A 1 -13.44 -8.93 3.77
CA ILE A 1 -12.03 -8.50 3.94
C ILE A 1 -11.16 -9.46 4.76
N ILE A 2 -11.64 -10.03 5.89
CA ILE A 2 -10.83 -10.89 6.79
C ILE A 2 -10.15 -12.05 6.06
N PHE A 3 -10.89 -12.77 5.20
CA PHE A 3 -10.34 -13.88 4.42
C PHE A 3 -9.17 -13.45 3.51
N ILE A 4 -9.28 -12.28 2.86
CA ILE A 4 -8.22 -11.77 1.98
C ILE A 4 -7.00 -11.32 2.80
N LYS A 5 -7.20 -10.67 3.96
CA LYS A 5 -6.10 -10.36 4.89
C LYS A 5 -5.39 -11.62 5.39
N GLN A 6 -6.11 -12.72 5.61
CA GLN A 6 -5.51 -14.01 5.94
C GLN A 6 -4.66 -14.57 4.80
N ARG A 7 -5.16 -14.54 3.55
CA ARG A 7 -4.34 -14.95 2.38
C ARG A 7 -3.12 -14.05 2.20
N ALA A 8 -3.26 -12.74 2.36
CA ALA A 8 -2.14 -11.80 2.31
C ALA A 8 -1.13 -11.95 3.47
N THR A 9 -1.40 -12.78 4.48
CA THR A 9 -0.50 -12.99 5.63
C THR A 9 0.12 -14.37 5.65
N ASN A 10 -0.70 -15.42 5.53
CA ASN A 10 -0.31 -16.78 5.89
C ASN A 10 -0.23 -17.73 4.70
N ASP A 11 -0.43 -17.24 3.48
CA ASP A 11 -0.34 -18.10 2.31
C ASP A 11 1.12 -18.45 1.98
N ASP A 12 1.40 -19.74 1.84
CA ASP A 12 2.71 -20.25 1.46
C ASP A 12 3.16 -19.73 0.08
N ARG A 13 2.19 -19.47 -0.81
CA ARG A 13 2.46 -18.99 -2.16
C ARG A 13 2.54 -17.47 -2.17
N TRP A 14 3.75 -16.97 -2.37
CA TRP A 14 4.02 -15.52 -2.42
C TRP A 14 3.15 -14.78 -3.45
N ASN A 15 2.82 -15.40 -4.58
CA ASN A 15 2.01 -14.78 -5.62
C ASN A 15 0.55 -14.61 -5.16
N VAL A 16 0.01 -15.55 -4.37
CA VAL A 16 -1.33 -15.38 -3.79
C VAL A 16 -1.33 -14.29 -2.74
N LYS A 17 -0.26 -14.16 -1.94
CA LYS A 17 -0.10 -13.02 -1.02
C LYS A 17 -0.10 -11.69 -1.77
N SER A 18 0.67 -11.58 -2.85
CA SER A 18 0.70 -10.39 -3.72
C SER A 18 -0.67 -10.08 -4.31
N THR A 19 -1.36 -11.07 -4.89
CA THR A 19 -2.73 -10.88 -5.41
C THR A 19 -3.68 -10.42 -4.31
N ALA A 20 -3.62 -11.01 -3.12
CA ALA A 20 -4.45 -10.59 -2.00
C ALA A 20 -4.16 -9.14 -1.56
N VAL A 21 -2.92 -8.68 -1.62
CA VAL A 21 -2.56 -7.26 -1.38
C VAL A 21 -3.18 -6.34 -2.44
N GLN A 22 -3.14 -6.72 -3.72
CA GLN A 22 -3.73 -5.97 -4.81
C GLN A 22 -5.26 -5.85 -4.67
N GLU A 23 -5.92 -6.98 -4.38
CA GLU A 23 -7.37 -7.01 -4.17
C GLU A 23 -7.80 -6.17 -2.97
N LEU A 24 -7.02 -6.17 -1.89
CA LEU A 24 -7.26 -5.31 -0.73
C LEU A 24 -7.17 -3.84 -1.11
N ALA A 25 -6.12 -3.43 -1.82
CA ALA A 25 -5.94 -2.05 -2.26
C ALA A 25 -7.08 -1.63 -3.19
N CYS A 26 -7.40 -2.44 -4.19
CA CYS A 26 -8.41 -2.11 -5.20
C CYS A 26 -9.83 -2.04 -4.62
N GLY A 27 -10.20 -2.97 -3.73
CA GLY A 27 -11.57 -3.06 -3.23
C GLY A 27 -11.85 -2.19 -2.00
N TRP A 28 -10.82 -1.75 -1.28
CA TRP A 28 -10.95 -1.08 0.02
C TRP A 28 -9.91 0.01 0.24
N HIS A 29 -9.52 0.76 -0.80
CA HIS A 29 -8.56 1.87 -0.63
C HIS A 29 -9.07 2.99 0.29
N ASP A 30 -10.39 3.14 0.44
CA ASP A 30 -10.98 4.14 1.34
C ASP A 30 -11.06 3.66 2.80
N ASP A 31 -10.70 2.40 3.10
CA ASP A 31 -10.67 1.86 4.46
C ASP A 31 -9.31 2.13 5.14
N PRO A 32 -9.26 2.93 6.23
CA PRO A 32 -8.03 3.20 6.97
C PRO A 32 -7.34 1.94 7.52
N GLU A 33 -8.09 0.87 7.81
CA GLU A 33 -7.50 -0.38 8.29
C GLU A 33 -6.88 -1.21 7.15
N THR A 34 -7.21 -0.90 5.90
CA THR A 34 -6.63 -1.54 4.72
C THR A 34 -5.29 -0.90 4.36
N ILE A 35 -5.19 0.43 4.34
CA ILE A 35 -3.90 1.10 4.13
C ILE A 35 -2.87 0.73 5.21
N LYS A 36 -3.28 0.66 6.49
CA LYS A 36 -2.39 0.22 7.60
C LYS A 36 -1.85 -1.19 7.37
N PHE A 37 -2.72 -2.10 6.94
CA PHE A 37 -2.34 -3.48 6.64
C PHE A 37 -1.35 -3.56 5.47
N ILE A 38 -1.60 -2.82 4.37
CA ILE A 38 -0.71 -2.80 3.21
C ILE A 38 0.65 -2.18 3.57
N LYS A 39 0.68 -1.11 4.38
CA LYS A 39 1.93 -0.55 4.94
C LYS A 39 2.74 -1.60 5.70
N GLN A 40 2.08 -2.42 6.54
CA GLN A 40 2.75 -3.51 7.23
C GLN A 40 3.30 -4.58 6.28
N ARG A 41 2.59 -4.91 5.19
CA ARG A 41 3.10 -5.82 4.15
C ARG A 41 4.30 -5.23 3.42
N ALA A 42 4.30 -3.93 3.14
CA ALA A 42 5.41 -3.23 2.50
C ALA A 42 6.69 -3.27 3.35
N THR A 43 6.59 -3.24 4.68
CA THR A 43 7.77 -3.18 5.57
C THR A 43 8.23 -4.52 6.10
N SER A 44 7.34 -5.50 6.24
CA SER A 44 7.59 -6.68 7.09
C SER A 44 7.26 -8.03 6.47
N ASP A 45 6.74 -8.12 5.23
CA ASP A 45 6.58 -9.42 4.59
C ASP A 45 7.97 -9.99 4.20
N ASP A 46 8.19 -11.28 4.46
CA ASP A 46 9.46 -11.96 4.18
C ASP A 46 9.81 -11.97 2.67
N ARG A 47 8.79 -11.96 1.80
CA ARG A 47 8.96 -12.04 0.35
C ARG A 47 9.07 -10.64 -0.25
N TRP A 48 10.19 -10.39 -0.94
CA TRP A 48 10.42 -9.16 -1.67
C TRP A 48 9.28 -8.83 -2.64
N ASP A 49 8.73 -9.82 -3.35
CA ASP A 49 7.64 -9.63 -4.32
C ASP A 49 6.39 -9.05 -3.66
N VAL A 50 6.07 -9.50 -2.43
CA VAL A 50 4.91 -9.01 -1.67
C VAL A 50 5.17 -7.59 -1.18
N ARG A 51 6.37 -7.30 -0.67
CA ARG A 51 6.75 -5.94 -0.28
C ARG A 51 6.69 -4.97 -1.46
N SER A 52 7.24 -5.37 -2.61
CA SER A 52 7.24 -4.57 -3.83
C SER A 52 5.82 -4.30 -4.33
N THR A 53 4.96 -5.32 -4.34
CA THR A 53 3.54 -5.19 -4.68
C THR A 53 2.84 -4.20 -3.75
N ALA A 54 3.06 -4.32 -2.44
CA ALA A 54 2.47 -3.41 -1.45
C ALA A 54 2.92 -1.95 -1.65
N VAL A 55 4.20 -1.70 -1.95
CA VAL A 55 4.70 -0.35 -2.26
C VAL A 55 4.06 0.22 -3.53
N GLN A 56 3.91 -0.60 -4.58
CA GLN A 56 3.29 -0.18 -5.83
C GLN A 56 1.82 0.21 -5.63
N GLU A 57 1.06 -0.61 -4.90
CA GLU A 57 -0.35 -0.30 -4.59
C GLU A 57 -0.48 0.91 -3.67
N LEU A 58 0.41 1.09 -2.69
CA LEU A 58 0.44 2.30 -1.87
C LEU A 58 0.64 3.56 -2.70
N LYS A 59 1.58 3.54 -3.65
CA LYS A 59 1.79 4.65 -4.58
C LYS A 59 0.57 4.89 -5.47
N LYS A 60 -0.04 3.82 -5.98
CA LYS A 60 -1.16 3.91 -6.92
C LYS A 60 -2.41 4.53 -6.30
N TRP A 61 -2.76 4.12 -5.08
CA TRP A 61 -4.03 4.49 -4.45
C TRP A 61 -3.90 5.61 -3.42
N TRP A 62 -2.70 5.85 -2.88
CA TRP A 62 -2.45 6.88 -1.85
C TRP A 62 -1.21 7.73 -2.15
N GLY A 63 -0.72 7.72 -3.39
CA GLY A 63 0.45 8.50 -3.79
C GLY A 63 0.16 10.00 -3.95
N GLU A 64 -1.06 10.37 -4.35
CA GLU A 64 -1.44 11.78 -4.60
C GLU A 64 -1.40 12.63 -3.32
N GLU A 65 -1.73 12.03 -2.16
CA GLU A 65 -1.69 12.71 -0.85
C GLU A 65 -0.27 13.16 -0.45
N VAL A 66 0.77 12.55 -1.04
CA VAL A 66 2.19 12.91 -0.80
C VAL A 66 2.68 13.96 -1.80
N GLU A 67 2.20 13.93 -3.04
CA GLU A 67 2.64 14.84 -4.10
C GLU A 67 2.12 16.28 -3.87
N GLU A 68 0.85 16.46 -3.48
CA GLU A 68 0.30 17.78 -3.13
C GLU A 68 1.06 18.44 -1.97
N ASN A 69 1.41 17.67 -0.93
CA ASN A 69 2.14 18.18 0.23
C ASN A 69 3.55 18.66 -0.13
N ILE A 70 4.22 17.98 -1.07
CA ILE A 70 5.56 18.36 -1.55
C ILE A 70 5.48 19.57 -2.47
N GLU A 71 4.52 19.62 -3.40
CA GLU A 71 4.31 20.77 -4.28
C GLU A 71 3.88 22.03 -3.52
N GLU A 72 3.00 21.90 -2.53
CA GLU A 72 2.62 23.02 -1.66
C GLU A 72 3.83 23.54 -0.87
N TYR A 73 4.63 22.64 -0.30
CA TYR A 73 5.86 23.00 0.40
C TYR A 73 6.81 23.82 -0.50
N TYR A 74 7.07 23.36 -1.72
CA TYR A 74 7.92 24.11 -2.65
C TYR A 74 7.28 25.42 -3.11
N ARG A 75 5.98 25.44 -3.40
CA ARG A 75 5.23 26.66 -3.76
C ARG A 75 5.27 27.72 -2.67
N ARG A 76 5.23 27.31 -1.40
CA ARG A 76 5.26 28.19 -0.23
C ARG A 76 6.67 28.73 0.06
N ASN A 77 7.70 27.93 -0.19
CA ASN A 77 9.09 28.30 0.07
C ASN A 77 9.82 28.93 -1.13
N SER A 78 9.30 28.85 -2.36
CA SER A 78 9.89 29.55 -3.52
C SER A 78 9.38 30.98 -3.71
N LYS A 79 8.41 31.43 -2.90
CA LYS A 79 7.83 32.79 -2.94
C LYS A 79 8.33 33.70 -1.81
N ASN A 80 9.22 33.20 -0.94
CA ASN A 80 9.97 33.96 0.06
C ASN A 80 11.42 34.12 -0.43
#